data_AF-A0A4R2IMA9-F1
#
_entry.id   AF-A0A4R2IMA9-F1
#
_cell.length_a   1.000
_cell.length_b   1.000
_cell.length_c   1.000
_cell.angle_alpha   90.00
_cell.angle_beta   90.00
_cell.angle_gamma   90.00
#
_symmetry.space_group_name_H-M   'P 1'
#
loop_
_entity.id
_entity.type
_entity.pdbx_description
1 polymer ?
#
loop_
_entity_poly.entity_id
_entity_poly.type
_entity_poly.pdbx_seq_one_letter_code
_entity_poly.pdbx_strand_id
1 'polypeptide(L)'
;MADTEDEQTVDEDEELRQRREAIELAQDQLELEDRLRNRRDQQSATAETALAIHLAGVAETARDHRLSEADELQHRARLERARGNHDLDRTAVEPDAPGADETAARGRVHRRNAVAADDQARANDRVANRYDAEARALRSEVESAQQPGQPPASDAAYRPERAPEARVIRRRERKKRLEEEEDPNALRHKGLGL
;
A
#
# COMPACT_ATOMS: atom_id res chain seq x y z
N MET A 1 -18.36 36.00 -66.79
CA MET A 1 -17.90 34.62 -66.55
C MET A 1 -16.61 34.70 -65.74
N ALA A 2 -16.73 35.03 -64.45
CA ALA A 2 -15.58 35.19 -63.55
C ALA A 2 -15.98 34.88 -62.10
N ASP A 3 -16.95 33.97 -61.89
CA ASP A 3 -17.47 33.63 -60.56
C ASP A 3 -17.05 32.23 -60.07
N THR A 4 -16.32 31.44 -60.89
CA THR A 4 -16.01 30.04 -60.58
C THR A 4 -14.62 29.81 -59.97
N GLU A 5 -13.72 30.81 -60.04
CA GLU A 5 -12.36 30.69 -59.47
C GLU A 5 -12.30 31.09 -57.99
N ASP A 6 -13.19 31.98 -57.53
CA ASP A 6 -13.30 32.37 -56.11
C ASP A 6 -14.00 31.28 -55.25
N GLU A 7 -14.94 30.50 -55.79
CA GLU A 7 -15.59 29.41 -55.04
C GLU A 7 -14.64 28.22 -54.78
N GLN A 8 -13.72 27.91 -55.71
CA GLN A 8 -12.78 26.79 -55.55
C GLN A 8 -11.68 27.04 -54.52
N THR A 9 -11.26 28.30 -54.33
CA THR A 9 -10.22 28.66 -53.34
C THR A 9 -10.76 28.68 -51.91
N VAL A 10 -12.04 28.96 -51.72
CA VAL A 10 -12.70 28.92 -50.41
C VAL A 10 -12.88 27.48 -49.91
N ASP A 11 -13.22 26.54 -50.79
CA ASP A 11 -13.37 25.13 -50.44
C ASP A 11 -12.04 24.46 -50.03
N GLU A 12 -10.93 24.78 -50.69
CA GLU A 12 -9.59 24.26 -50.33
C GLU A 12 -9.09 24.82 -48.97
N ASP A 13 -9.39 26.08 -48.67
CA ASP A 13 -9.05 26.70 -47.38
C ASP A 13 -9.90 26.16 -46.22
N GLU A 14 -11.18 25.85 -46.47
CA GLU A 14 -12.08 25.20 -45.52
C GLU A 14 -11.62 23.75 -45.23
N GLU A 15 -11.22 23.00 -46.25
CA GLU A 15 -10.72 21.62 -46.13
C GLU A 15 -9.36 21.57 -45.40
N LEU A 16 -8.48 22.56 -45.65
CA LEU A 16 -7.21 22.73 -44.92
C LEU A 16 -7.42 23.12 -43.45
N ARG A 17 -8.41 23.97 -43.15
CA ARG A 17 -8.80 24.26 -41.76
C ARG A 17 -9.33 23.03 -41.05
N GLN A 18 -10.26 22.30 -41.68
CA GLN A 18 -10.82 21.07 -41.11
C GLN A 18 -9.75 20.01 -40.87
N ARG A 19 -8.77 19.86 -41.78
CA ARG A 19 -7.61 18.98 -41.57
C ARG A 19 -6.71 19.43 -40.42
N ARG A 20 -6.43 20.72 -40.31
CA ARG A 20 -5.62 21.26 -39.18
C ARG A 20 -6.33 21.07 -37.85
N GLU A 21 -7.63 21.36 -37.80
CA GLU A 21 -8.45 21.13 -36.61
C GLU A 21 -8.49 19.65 -36.25
N ALA A 22 -8.63 18.75 -37.23
CA ALA A 22 -8.60 17.30 -37.00
C ALA A 22 -7.23 16.81 -36.47
N ILE A 23 -6.13 17.36 -36.98
CA ILE A 23 -4.77 17.04 -36.50
C ILE A 23 -4.57 17.54 -35.07
N GLU A 24 -5.01 18.76 -34.76
CA GLU A 24 -4.90 19.35 -33.42
C GLU A 24 -5.78 18.58 -32.42
N LEU A 25 -6.98 18.16 -32.82
CA LEU A 25 -7.87 17.33 -32.01
C LEU A 25 -7.30 15.93 -31.75
N ALA A 26 -6.59 15.36 -32.73
CA ALA A 26 -5.90 14.08 -32.58
C ALA A 26 -4.68 14.18 -31.65
N GLN A 27 -3.92 15.28 -31.72
CA GLN A 27 -2.81 15.56 -30.80
C GLN A 27 -3.31 15.78 -29.37
N ASP A 28 -4.39 16.54 -29.19
CA ASP A 28 -5.05 16.73 -27.90
C ASP A 28 -5.54 15.41 -27.32
N GLN A 29 -6.10 14.52 -28.14
CA GLN A 29 -6.53 13.18 -27.71
C GLN A 29 -5.35 12.32 -27.25
N LEU A 30 -4.26 12.31 -28.01
CA LEU A 30 -3.04 11.57 -27.66
C LEU A 30 -2.47 12.07 -26.32
N GLU A 31 -2.38 13.39 -26.13
CA GLU A 31 -1.88 13.98 -24.89
C GLU A 31 -2.78 13.65 -23.68
N LEU A 32 -4.10 13.56 -23.91
CA LEU A 32 -5.07 13.19 -22.88
C LEU A 32 -4.95 11.71 -22.50
N GLU A 33 -4.76 10.83 -23.47
CA GLU A 33 -4.50 9.40 -23.23
C GLU A 33 -3.21 9.18 -22.46
N ASP A 34 -2.13 9.87 -22.82
CA ASP A 34 -0.85 9.79 -22.12
C ASP A 34 -0.94 10.33 -20.70
N ARG A 35 -1.63 11.45 -20.47
CA ARG A 35 -1.92 11.96 -19.12
C ARG A 35 -2.75 10.98 -18.28
N LEU A 36 -3.72 10.29 -18.89
CA LEU A 36 -4.53 9.29 -18.21
C LEU A 36 -3.74 8.01 -17.88
N ARG A 37 -2.84 7.56 -18.78
CA ARG A 37 -1.90 6.47 -18.52
C ARG A 37 -0.94 6.81 -17.38
N ASN A 38 -0.27 7.95 -17.48
CA ASN A 38 0.64 8.44 -16.45
C ASN A 38 -0.04 8.56 -15.07
N ARG A 39 -1.29 9.02 -15.02
CA ARG A 39 -2.06 9.07 -13.76
C ARG A 39 -2.37 7.68 -13.22
N ARG A 40 -2.77 6.72 -14.07
CA ARG A 40 -3.02 5.34 -13.63
C ARG A 40 -1.76 4.69 -13.08
N ASP A 41 -0.63 4.89 -13.75
CA ASP A 41 0.66 4.35 -13.33
C ASP A 41 1.09 4.95 -11.98
N GLN A 42 0.91 6.26 -11.80
CA GLN A 42 1.12 6.92 -10.50
C GLN A 42 0.20 6.38 -9.40
N GLN A 43 -1.09 6.17 -9.70
CA GLN A 43 -2.03 5.58 -8.75
C GLN A 43 -1.66 4.15 -8.36
N SER A 44 -1.21 3.33 -9.31
CA SER A 44 -0.70 1.97 -9.04
C SER A 44 0.53 2.02 -8.14
N ALA A 45 1.52 2.87 -8.45
CA ALA A 45 2.71 3.03 -7.63
C ALA A 45 2.39 3.51 -6.20
N THR A 46 1.43 4.44 -6.03
CA THR A 46 0.98 4.86 -4.70
C THR A 46 0.23 3.75 -3.94
N ALA A 47 -0.51 2.89 -4.64
CA ALA A 47 -1.20 1.76 -4.02
C ALA A 47 -0.21 0.66 -3.59
N GLU A 48 0.79 0.37 -4.42
CA GLU A 48 1.87 -0.58 -4.12
C GLU A 48 2.71 -0.13 -2.92
N THR A 49 3.08 1.16 -2.86
CA THR A 49 3.80 1.72 -1.70
C THR A 49 2.96 1.71 -0.43
N ALA A 50 1.67 2.06 -0.50
CA ALA A 50 0.76 1.98 0.66
C ALA A 50 0.60 0.54 1.16
N LEU A 51 0.50 -0.44 0.24
CA LEU A 51 0.45 -1.86 0.58
C LEU A 51 1.75 -2.32 1.24
N ALA A 52 2.91 -1.92 0.73
CA ALA A 52 4.21 -2.26 1.31
C ALA A 52 4.38 -1.67 2.72
N ILE A 53 3.94 -0.43 2.96
CA ILE A 53 3.90 0.16 4.31
C ILE A 53 2.99 -0.65 5.24
N HIS A 54 1.80 -1.02 4.78
CA HIS A 54 0.87 -1.82 5.57
C HIS A 54 1.47 -3.19 5.94
N LEU A 55 2.06 -3.89 4.97
CA LEU A 55 2.72 -5.18 5.18
C LEU A 55 3.92 -5.05 6.13
N ALA A 56 4.70 -3.96 6.05
CA ALA A 56 5.79 -3.70 6.98
C ALA A 56 5.27 -3.53 8.42
N GLY A 57 4.17 -2.80 8.62
CA GLY A 57 3.54 -2.68 9.93
C GLY A 57 3.00 -4.00 10.48
N VAL A 58 2.43 -4.85 9.61
CA VAL A 58 2.01 -6.21 10.00
C VAL A 58 3.22 -7.05 10.43
N ALA A 59 4.33 -7.00 9.71
CA ALA A 59 5.56 -7.70 10.08
C ALA A 59 6.13 -7.19 11.42
N GLU A 60 6.10 -5.89 11.68
CA GLU A 60 6.51 -5.32 12.98
C GLU A 60 5.65 -5.82 14.14
N THR A 61 4.32 -5.82 13.99
CA THR A 61 3.44 -6.36 15.04
C THR A 61 3.68 -7.84 15.30
N ALA A 62 3.95 -8.63 14.25
CA ALA A 62 4.30 -10.05 14.39
C ALA A 62 5.65 -10.24 15.09
N ARG A 63 6.65 -9.41 14.78
CA ARG A 63 7.95 -9.37 15.47
C ARG A 63 7.77 -9.09 16.96
N ASP A 64 7.05 -8.03 17.31
CA ASP A 64 6.88 -7.61 18.70
C ASP A 64 6.15 -8.67 19.52
N HIS A 65 5.15 -9.32 18.93
CA HIS A 65 4.49 -10.46 19.55
C HIS A 65 5.46 -11.60 19.86
N ARG A 66 6.34 -11.97 18.91
CA ARG A 66 7.36 -13.01 19.13
C ARG A 66 8.37 -12.65 20.20
N LEU A 67 8.79 -11.38 20.27
CA LEU A 67 9.70 -10.90 21.32
C LEU A 67 9.03 -10.98 22.69
N SER A 68 7.75 -10.58 22.79
CA SER A 68 6.97 -10.71 24.04
C SER A 68 6.87 -12.18 24.49
N GLU A 69 6.56 -13.10 23.58
CA GLU A 69 6.52 -14.53 23.90
C GLU A 69 7.92 -15.05 24.33
N ALA A 70 8.98 -14.58 23.69
CA ALA A 70 10.35 -14.95 24.05
C ALA A 70 10.69 -14.48 25.48
N ASP A 71 10.33 -13.25 25.84
CA ASP A 71 10.56 -12.69 27.18
C ASP A 71 9.81 -13.47 28.27
N GLU A 72 8.55 -13.85 28.01
CA GLU A 72 7.77 -14.70 28.91
C GLU A 72 8.42 -16.08 29.11
N LEU A 73 8.90 -16.69 28.03
CA LEU A 73 9.61 -17.97 28.08
C LEU A 73 10.94 -17.86 28.84
N GLN A 74 11.70 -16.79 28.66
CA GLN A 74 12.91 -16.53 29.43
C GLN A 74 12.61 -16.35 30.92
N HIS A 75 11.54 -15.63 31.27
CA HIS A 75 11.12 -15.49 32.65
C HIS A 75 10.76 -16.85 33.26
N ARG A 76 9.96 -17.64 32.55
CA ARG A 76 9.63 -19.02 32.96
C ARG A 76 10.88 -19.87 33.14
N ALA A 77 11.83 -19.80 32.21
CA ALA A 77 13.08 -20.54 32.31
C ALA A 77 13.89 -20.18 33.56
N ARG A 78 13.97 -18.89 33.92
CA ARG A 78 14.64 -18.44 35.15
C ARG A 78 13.96 -19.01 36.41
N LEU A 79 12.62 -19.02 36.46
CA LEU A 79 11.87 -19.60 37.57
C LEU A 79 12.09 -21.10 37.68
N GLU A 80 12.03 -21.82 36.56
CA GLU A 80 12.26 -23.27 36.53
C GLU A 80 13.71 -23.61 36.91
N ARG A 81 14.72 -22.80 36.52
CA ARG A 81 16.10 -22.97 37.01
C ARG A 81 16.19 -22.80 38.52
N ALA A 82 15.57 -21.76 39.07
CA ALA A 82 15.61 -21.49 40.50
C ALA A 82 14.96 -22.63 41.29
N ARG A 83 13.80 -23.13 40.85
CA ARG A 83 13.12 -24.29 41.43
C ARG A 83 13.98 -25.55 41.34
N GLY A 84 14.55 -25.79 40.16
CA GLY A 84 15.43 -26.94 39.91
C GLY A 84 16.64 -26.93 40.84
N ASN A 85 17.36 -25.81 40.91
CA ASN A 85 18.52 -25.66 41.79
C ASN A 85 18.13 -25.84 43.25
N HIS A 86 17.02 -25.23 43.69
CA HIS A 86 16.57 -25.38 45.07
C HIS A 86 16.33 -26.85 45.47
N ASP A 87 15.61 -27.61 44.64
CA ASP A 87 15.33 -29.03 44.91
C ASP A 87 16.62 -29.89 44.90
N LEU A 88 17.57 -29.54 44.04
CA LEU A 88 18.84 -30.27 43.93
C LEU A 88 19.81 -29.93 45.05
N ASP A 89 19.88 -28.66 45.44
CA ASP A 89 20.71 -28.22 46.56
C ASP A 89 20.19 -28.82 47.87
N ARG A 90 18.86 -28.86 48.05
CA ARG A 90 18.23 -29.52 49.20
C ARG A 90 18.62 -31.00 49.30
N THR A 91 18.61 -31.72 48.18
CA THR A 91 18.96 -33.15 48.13
C THR A 91 20.47 -33.40 48.21
N ALA A 92 21.29 -32.43 47.81
CA ALA A 92 22.73 -32.50 48.01
C ALA A 92 23.12 -32.33 49.49
N VAL A 93 22.35 -31.54 50.25
CA VAL A 93 22.57 -31.34 51.70
C VAL A 93 22.06 -32.54 52.51
N GLU A 94 20.91 -33.11 52.13
CA GLU A 94 20.28 -34.24 52.84
C GLU A 94 19.98 -35.40 51.87
N PRO A 95 21.01 -36.14 51.41
CA PRO A 95 20.82 -37.20 50.41
C PRO A 95 20.03 -38.40 50.94
N ASP A 96 20.11 -38.69 52.23
CA ASP A 96 19.44 -39.82 52.87
C ASP A 96 18.06 -39.46 53.46
N ALA A 97 17.58 -38.23 53.25
CA ALA A 97 16.27 -37.83 53.74
C ALA A 97 15.15 -38.64 53.04
N PRO A 98 14.09 -39.02 53.77
CA PRO A 98 12.92 -39.63 53.15
C PRO A 98 12.37 -38.77 52.01
N GLY A 99 12.29 -39.32 50.80
CA GLY A 99 11.84 -38.58 49.60
C GLY A 99 12.91 -37.74 48.89
N ALA A 100 14.19 -37.88 49.25
CA ALA A 100 15.30 -37.19 48.59
C ALA A 100 15.38 -37.54 47.09
N ASP A 101 15.21 -38.81 46.72
CA ASP A 101 15.24 -39.24 45.30
C ASP A 101 14.15 -38.58 44.45
N GLU A 102 12.93 -38.46 45.00
CA GLU A 102 11.80 -37.81 44.33
C GLU A 102 12.06 -36.32 44.17
N THR A 103 12.59 -35.67 45.22
CA THR A 103 12.96 -34.26 45.18
C THR A 103 14.07 -34.01 44.15
N ALA A 104 15.07 -34.87 44.08
CA ALA A 104 16.16 -34.77 43.09
C ALA A 104 15.64 -35.00 41.67
N ALA A 105 14.69 -35.93 41.49
CA ALA A 105 14.02 -36.14 40.21
C ALA A 105 13.23 -34.92 39.77
N ARG A 106 12.46 -34.30 40.68
CA ARG A 106 11.73 -33.05 40.42
C ARG A 106 12.68 -31.91 40.04
N GLY A 107 13.79 -31.76 40.75
CA GLY A 107 14.81 -30.78 40.41
C GLY A 107 15.44 -30.97 39.02
N ARG A 108 15.66 -32.23 38.60
CA ARG A 108 16.09 -32.55 37.22
C ARG A 108 15.03 -32.20 36.18
N VAL A 109 13.74 -32.44 36.47
CA VAL A 109 12.64 -32.07 35.56
C VAL A 109 12.57 -30.55 35.39
N HIS A 110 12.63 -29.79 36.49
CA HIS A 110 12.68 -28.33 36.43
C HIS A 110 13.87 -27.80 35.61
N ARG A 111 15.07 -28.38 35.76
CA ARG A 111 16.22 -28.03 34.90
C ARG A 111 15.95 -28.31 33.42
N ARG A 112 15.32 -29.45 33.08
CA ARG A 112 14.96 -29.78 31.69
C ARG A 112 13.93 -28.80 31.14
N ASN A 113 12.90 -28.46 31.91
CA ASN A 113 11.88 -27.48 31.53
C ASN A 113 12.48 -26.10 31.29
N ALA A 114 13.44 -25.70 32.13
CA ALA A 114 14.16 -24.44 31.92
C ALA A 114 14.93 -24.40 30.60
N VAL A 115 15.65 -25.48 30.27
CA VAL A 115 16.38 -25.57 28.99
C VAL A 115 15.41 -25.52 27.81
N ALA A 116 14.32 -26.28 27.88
CA ALA A 116 13.30 -26.28 26.83
C ALA A 116 12.68 -24.88 26.62
N ALA A 117 12.36 -24.17 27.70
CA ALA A 117 11.83 -22.81 27.63
C ALA A 117 12.84 -21.82 27.03
N ASP A 118 14.12 -21.93 27.41
CA ASP A 118 15.20 -21.12 26.84
C ASP A 118 15.39 -21.36 25.33
N ASP A 119 15.35 -22.62 24.90
CA ASP A 119 15.49 -22.98 23.48
C ASP A 119 14.29 -22.49 22.67
N GLN A 120 13.09 -22.55 23.23
CA GLN A 120 11.89 -21.98 22.62
C GLN A 120 11.96 -20.45 22.53
N ALA A 121 12.45 -19.76 23.57
CA ALA A 121 12.66 -18.31 23.54
C ALA A 121 13.62 -17.90 22.42
N ARG A 122 14.75 -18.61 22.27
CA ARG A 122 15.71 -18.39 21.18
C ARG A 122 15.10 -18.65 19.81
N ALA A 123 14.21 -19.63 19.69
CA ALA A 123 13.49 -19.88 18.45
C ALA A 123 12.58 -18.70 18.10
N ASN A 124 11.84 -18.17 19.08
CA ASN A 124 11.02 -16.98 18.90
C ASN A 124 11.84 -15.74 18.51
N ASP A 125 13.00 -15.52 19.14
CA ASP A 125 13.92 -14.43 18.76
C ASP A 125 14.37 -14.54 17.29
N ARG A 126 14.69 -15.74 16.83
CA ARG A 126 15.06 -15.98 15.43
C ARG A 126 13.92 -15.67 14.47
N VAL A 127 12.68 -16.01 14.83
CA VAL A 127 11.49 -15.69 14.04
C VAL A 127 11.23 -14.19 14.04
N ALA A 128 11.36 -13.53 15.18
CA ALA A 128 11.25 -12.08 15.29
C ALA A 128 12.27 -11.36 14.38
N ASN A 129 13.51 -11.84 14.33
CA ASN A 129 14.54 -11.29 13.44
C ASN A 129 14.20 -11.44 11.95
N ARG A 130 13.46 -12.48 11.55
CA ARG A 130 12.99 -12.63 10.16
C ARG A 130 11.93 -11.60 9.84
N TYR A 131 10.94 -11.43 10.70
CA TYR A 131 9.92 -10.38 10.53
C TYR A 131 10.53 -8.97 10.53
N ASP A 132 11.54 -8.71 11.37
CA ASP A 132 12.30 -7.46 11.35
C ASP A 132 13.02 -7.24 10.01
N ALA A 133 13.63 -8.28 9.45
CA ALA A 133 14.27 -8.22 8.13
C ALA A 133 13.25 -7.98 7.01
N GLU A 134 12.10 -8.66 7.04
CA GLU A 134 11.00 -8.45 6.09
C GLU A 134 10.46 -7.02 6.15
N ALA A 135 10.21 -6.51 7.36
CA ALA A 135 9.73 -5.14 7.56
C ALA A 135 10.75 -4.10 7.04
N ARG A 136 12.06 -4.33 7.25
CA ARG A 136 13.13 -3.48 6.70
C ARG A 136 13.18 -3.54 5.17
N ALA A 137 13.05 -4.72 4.58
CA ALA A 137 13.03 -4.87 3.13
C ALA A 137 11.88 -4.08 2.50
N LEU A 138 10.66 -4.23 3.04
CA LEU A 138 9.48 -3.50 2.57
C LEU A 138 9.63 -1.99 2.72
N ARG A 139 10.21 -1.50 3.84
CA ARG A 139 10.51 -0.07 4.00
C ARG A 139 11.54 0.44 2.99
N SER A 140 12.58 -0.36 2.74
CA SER A 140 13.60 -0.01 1.74
C SER A 140 13.01 0.03 0.33
N GLU A 141 12.09 -0.87 0.00
CA GLU A 141 11.35 -0.86 -1.27
C GLU A 141 10.52 0.42 -1.40
N VAL A 142 9.79 0.81 -0.35
CA VAL A 142 9.02 2.06 -0.30
C VAL A 142 9.93 3.27 -0.48
N GLU A 143 11.06 3.34 0.22
CA GLU A 143 12.02 4.44 0.14
C GLU A 143 12.63 4.55 -1.26
N SER A 144 12.91 3.41 -1.92
CA SER A 144 13.43 3.39 -3.29
C SER A 144 12.39 3.79 -4.35
N ALA A 145 11.10 3.54 -4.08
CA ALA A 145 9.99 3.88 -4.98
C ALA A 145 9.54 5.35 -4.84
N GLN A 146 9.94 6.03 -3.77
CA GLN A 146 9.50 7.38 -3.47
C GLN A 146 10.27 8.42 -4.31
N GLN A 147 9.61 8.96 -5.34
CA GLN A 147 10.16 10.04 -6.18
C GLN A 147 10.24 11.37 -5.39
N PRO A 148 11.28 12.20 -5.61
CA PRO A 148 11.37 13.52 -4.97
C PRO A 148 10.16 14.39 -5.34
N GLY A 149 9.39 14.82 -4.34
CA GLY A 149 8.24 15.72 -4.51
C GLY A 149 6.86 15.06 -4.51
N GLN A 150 6.74 13.74 -4.36
CA GLN A 150 5.45 13.12 -4.03
C GLN A 150 5.11 13.29 -2.53
N PRO A 151 3.82 13.46 -2.18
CA PRO A 151 3.41 13.48 -0.77
C PRO A 151 3.80 12.18 -0.06
N PRO A 152 4.06 12.21 1.26
CA PRO A 152 4.42 11.01 2.00
C PRO A 152 3.32 9.94 1.85
N ALA A 153 3.71 8.73 1.45
CA ALA A 153 2.80 7.61 1.19
C ALA A 153 1.90 7.23 2.41
N SER A 154 2.24 7.70 3.61
CA SER A 154 1.42 7.60 4.81
C SER A 154 0.04 8.28 4.67
N ASP A 155 -0.05 9.38 3.93
CA ASP A 155 -1.33 10.10 3.72
C ASP A 155 -2.21 9.40 2.66
N ALA A 156 -1.59 8.77 1.65
CA ALA A 156 -2.30 8.04 0.60
C ALA A 156 -2.98 6.75 1.13
N ALA A 157 -2.37 6.10 2.13
CA ALA A 157 -2.97 4.94 2.81
C ALA A 157 -4.23 5.29 3.60
N TYR A 158 -4.33 6.53 4.11
CA TYR A 158 -5.44 6.96 4.98
C TYR A 158 -6.57 7.69 4.22
N ARG A 159 -6.30 8.21 3.02
CA ARG A 159 -7.29 8.89 2.17
C ARG A 159 -7.08 8.60 0.69
N PRO A 160 -7.83 7.67 0.08
CA PRO A 160 -7.84 7.55 -1.38
C PRO A 160 -8.44 8.82 -1.97
N GLU A 161 -7.68 9.53 -2.81
CA GLU A 161 -8.16 10.75 -3.47
C GLU A 161 -9.40 10.43 -4.33
N ARG A 162 -10.47 11.23 -4.16
CA ARG A 162 -11.61 11.22 -5.08
C ARG A 162 -11.11 11.58 -6.47
N ALA A 163 -11.30 10.68 -7.44
CA ALA A 163 -10.96 10.92 -8.83
C ALA A 163 -11.53 12.28 -9.30
N PRO A 164 -10.73 13.15 -9.95
CA PRO A 164 -11.22 14.44 -10.39
C PRO A 164 -12.26 14.23 -11.49
N GLU A 165 -13.48 14.76 -11.29
CA GLU A 165 -14.50 14.84 -12.34
C GLU A 165 -13.88 15.48 -13.58
N ALA A 166 -13.76 14.69 -14.65
CA ALA A 166 -13.05 15.08 -15.85
C ALA A 166 -13.61 16.39 -16.41
N ARG A 167 -12.83 17.47 -16.32
CA ARG A 167 -13.11 18.78 -16.93
C ARG A 167 -13.46 18.70 -18.43
N VAL A 168 -13.06 17.61 -19.08
CA VAL A 168 -13.36 17.28 -20.49
C VAL A 168 -14.87 17.06 -20.72
N ILE A 169 -15.58 16.45 -19.77
CA ILE A 169 -17.04 16.25 -19.86
C ILE A 169 -17.76 17.60 -19.83
N ARG A 170 -17.35 18.50 -18.94
CA ARG A 170 -17.93 19.86 -18.85
C ARG A 170 -17.68 20.69 -20.11
N ARG A 171 -16.55 20.50 -20.81
CA ARG A 171 -16.26 21.22 -22.06
C ARG A 171 -17.11 20.70 -23.23
N ARG A 172 -17.33 19.37 -23.33
CA ARG A 172 -18.25 18.76 -24.31
C ARG A 172 -19.71 19.15 -24.04
N GLU A 173 -20.15 19.16 -22.79
CA GLU A 173 -21.50 19.62 -22.43
C GLU A 173 -21.70 21.11 -22.74
N ARG A 174 -20.68 21.95 -22.50
CA ARG A 174 -20.75 23.37 -22.83
C ARG A 174 -20.78 23.63 -24.33
N LYS A 175 -20.04 22.84 -25.13
CA LYS A 175 -20.06 22.93 -26.60
C LYS A 175 -21.41 22.47 -27.16
N LYS A 176 -21.97 21.37 -26.64
CA LYS A 176 -23.32 20.89 -26.99
C LYS A 176 -24.43 21.91 -26.68
N ARG A 177 -24.33 22.61 -25.55
CA ARG A 177 -25.30 23.67 -25.18
C ARG A 177 -25.20 24.90 -26.08
N LEU A 178 -23.99 25.26 -26.52
CA LEU A 178 -23.78 26.37 -27.46
C LEU A 178 -24.28 26.00 -28.86
N GLU A 179 -24.02 24.77 -29.31
CA GLU A 179 -24.54 24.24 -30.59
C GLU A 179 -26.08 24.11 -30.58
N GLU A 180 -26.70 23.77 -29.43
CA GLU A 180 -28.16 23.79 -29.25
C GLU A 180 -28.77 25.21 -29.18
N GLU A 181 -27.99 26.24 -28.82
CA GLU A 181 -28.43 27.65 -28.79
C GLU A 181 -28.26 28.35 -30.15
N GLU A 182 -27.30 27.93 -30.98
CA GLU A 182 -27.03 28.49 -32.31
C GLU A 182 -27.83 27.83 -33.44
N ASP A 183 -28.54 26.73 -33.18
CA ASP A 183 -29.39 26.06 -34.16
C ASP A 183 -30.77 26.77 -34.30
N PRO A 184 -31.06 27.48 -35.41
CA PRO A 184 -32.29 28.26 -35.58
C PRO A 184 -33.57 27.42 -35.60
N ASN A 185 -33.47 26.09 -35.64
CA ASN A 185 -34.61 25.17 -35.52
C ASN A 185 -34.85 24.63 -34.09
N ALA A 186 -33.93 24.82 -33.15
CA ALA A 186 -34.10 24.35 -31.76
C ALA A 186 -35.20 25.10 -30.99
N LEU A 187 -35.53 26.33 -31.41
CA LEU A 187 -36.61 27.15 -30.83
C LEU A 187 -38.02 26.71 -31.26
N ARG A 188 -38.18 25.96 -32.37
CA ARG A 188 -39.50 25.47 -32.81
C ARG A 188 -40.00 24.27 -32.01
N HIS A 189 -39.10 23.44 -31.47
CA HIS A 189 -39.46 22.25 -30.71
C HIS A 189 -39.74 22.50 -29.22
N LYS A 190 -39.39 23.68 -28.68
CA LYS A 190 -39.65 24.04 -27.28
C LYS A 190 -40.94 24.84 -27.05
N GLY A 191 -41.77 25.01 -28.08
CA GLY A 191 -43.11 25.61 -27.94
C GLY A 191 -43.10 27.09 -27.52
N LEU A 192 -42.04 27.84 -27.86
CA LEU A 192 -41.94 29.27 -27.63
C LEU A 192 -41.51 29.95 -28.93
N GLY A 193 -42.49 30.19 -29.80
CA GLY A 193 -42.37 31.03 -30.99
C GLY A 193 -43.78 31.40 -31.43
N LEU A 194 -44.02 32.72 -31.53
CA LEU A 194 -45.28 33.42 -31.79
C LEU A 194 -46.18 32.80 -32.88
#